data_AF-A0A6J1W2K2-F1
#
_entry.id   AF-A0A6J1W2K2-F1
#
_cell.length_a   1.000
_cell.length_b   1.000
_cell.length_c   1.000
_cell.angle_alpha   90.00
_cell.angle_beta   90.00
_cell.angle_gamma   90.00
#
_symmetry.space_group_name_H-M   'P 1'
#
loop_
_entity.id
_entity.type
_entity.pdbx_description
1 polymer ?
#
loop_
_entity_poly.entity_id
_entity_poly.type
_entity_poly.pdbx_seq_one_letter_code
_entity_poly.pdbx_strand_id
1 'polypeptide(L)'
;MSLLFIRSKSIITSKKDKRHMADVSASPLKHFVTAKKKINGIFEQLAAYIQESSVFLEETHKNGELDPVTTEEQVSEVKGYLSKVSGISEVLARRHMKVAFFGRTSNGKSTVINAMLWDKVLPSGIGHTTNCFLRVEGTDGQDAFLLTEGSEEKKSVKTVNQLAHALHQDELLTAGGLVSVMWPNSKCPLLKDDLVLMD
;
A
#
# COMPACT_ATOMS: atom_id res chain seq x y z
N MET A 1 22.14 -48.58 53.33
CA MET A 1 20.75 -48.08 53.34
C MET A 1 20.57 -47.08 52.21
N SER A 2 19.56 -47.34 51.36
CA SER A 2 18.87 -46.43 50.41
C SER A 2 19.71 -45.77 49.29
N LEU A 3 19.80 -46.36 48.09
CA LEU A 3 18.86 -46.31 46.94
C LEU A 3 18.65 -44.90 46.32
N LEU A 4 19.35 -44.75 45.17
CA LEU A 4 18.88 -44.25 43.87
C LEU A 4 17.78 -43.17 43.84
N PHE A 5 18.06 -42.05 43.16
CA PHE A 5 17.28 -41.63 41.97
C PHE A 5 18.09 -40.63 41.13
N ILE A 6 18.57 -41.09 39.97
CA ILE A 6 19.09 -40.26 38.88
C ILE A 6 17.89 -39.60 38.20
N ARG A 7 17.81 -38.26 38.25
CA ARG A 7 16.83 -37.51 37.46
C ARG A 7 17.37 -37.29 36.05
N SER A 8 16.90 -38.11 35.11
CA SER A 8 16.99 -37.87 33.68
C SER A 8 16.35 -36.51 33.35
N LYS A 9 17.13 -35.55 32.86
CA LYS A 9 16.57 -34.42 32.11
C LYS A 9 16.65 -34.77 30.63
N SER A 10 15.48 -35.10 30.11
CA SER A 10 15.17 -35.29 28.69
C SER A 10 15.77 -34.15 27.86
N ILE A 11 16.48 -34.54 26.80
CA ILE A 11 16.87 -33.68 25.70
C ILE A 11 15.58 -33.28 24.98
N ILE A 12 15.02 -32.12 25.34
CA ILE A 12 14.07 -31.45 24.48
C ILE A 12 14.90 -30.72 23.43
N THR A 13 15.10 -31.37 22.29
CA THR A 13 15.47 -30.71 21.04
C THR A 13 14.30 -29.82 20.64
N SER A 14 14.23 -28.62 21.23
CA SER A 14 13.45 -27.56 20.60
C SER A 14 14.15 -27.30 19.27
N LYS A 15 13.47 -27.69 18.18
CA LYS A 15 13.71 -27.10 16.87
C LYS A 15 13.62 -25.60 17.10
N LYS A 16 14.78 -24.94 17.24
CA LYS A 16 14.88 -23.51 16.95
C LYS A 16 14.43 -23.43 15.50
N ASP A 17 13.16 -23.07 15.30
CA ASP A 17 12.77 -22.38 14.09
C ASP A 17 13.79 -21.27 13.93
N LYS A 18 14.71 -21.49 13.01
CA LYS A 18 15.50 -20.43 12.42
C LYS A 18 14.46 -19.55 11.74
N ARG A 19 13.80 -18.67 12.50
CA ARG A 19 13.40 -17.37 11.97
C ARG A 19 14.68 -16.88 11.34
N HIS A 20 14.78 -17.00 10.02
CA HIS A 20 15.82 -16.32 9.29
C HIS A 20 15.76 -14.89 9.81
N MET A 21 16.80 -14.50 10.56
CA MET A 21 17.07 -13.10 10.73
C MET A 21 17.10 -12.58 9.31
N ALA A 22 16.09 -11.76 8.97
CA ALA A 22 16.01 -11.10 7.70
C ALA A 22 17.41 -10.54 7.43
N ASP A 23 17.94 -10.90 6.27
CA ASP A 23 19.22 -10.42 5.78
C ASP A 23 19.35 -8.93 6.11
N VAL A 24 20.37 -8.57 6.91
CA VAL A 24 20.47 -7.30 7.66
C VAL A 24 20.66 -6.07 6.72
N SER A 25 20.52 -6.27 5.41
CA SER A 25 20.64 -5.21 4.39
C SER A 25 19.32 -4.74 3.77
N ALA A 26 18.23 -5.51 3.87
CA ALA A 26 16.98 -5.18 3.17
C ALA A 26 15.84 -4.81 4.12
N SER A 27 15.16 -3.69 3.84
CA SER A 27 13.94 -3.28 4.54
C SER A 27 12.89 -4.40 4.52
N PRO A 28 12.28 -4.79 5.66
CA PRO A 28 11.20 -5.78 5.69
C PRO A 28 9.99 -5.40 4.81
N LEU A 29 9.79 -4.12 4.53
CA LEU A 29 8.71 -3.63 3.65
C LEU A 29 8.86 -4.17 2.22
N LYS A 30 10.08 -4.56 1.80
CA LYS A 30 10.32 -5.22 0.52
C LYS A 30 9.55 -6.52 0.35
N HIS A 31 9.13 -7.16 1.43
CA HIS A 31 8.24 -8.30 1.37
C HIS A 31 6.89 -7.93 0.74
N PHE A 32 6.28 -6.83 1.18
CA PHE A 32 5.04 -6.32 0.61
C PHE A 32 5.22 -5.89 -0.86
N VAL A 33 6.28 -5.13 -1.14
CA VAL A 33 6.59 -4.67 -2.51
C VAL A 33 6.75 -5.85 -3.48
N THR A 34 7.47 -6.91 -3.05
CA THR A 34 7.66 -8.11 -3.85
C THR A 34 6.36 -8.87 -4.06
N ALA A 35 5.54 -9.01 -3.02
CA ALA A 35 4.23 -9.65 -3.10
C ALA A 35 3.29 -8.88 -4.04
N LYS A 36 3.24 -7.55 -3.92
CA LYS A 36 2.45 -6.67 -4.80
C LYS A 36 2.90 -6.78 -6.26
N LYS A 37 4.19 -6.75 -6.54
CA LYS A 37 4.72 -6.93 -7.91
C LYS A 37 4.35 -8.31 -8.46
N LYS A 38 4.50 -9.37 -7.66
CA LYS A 38 4.20 -10.75 -8.09
C LYS A 38 2.71 -10.93 -8.41
N ILE A 39 1.80 -10.45 -7.55
CA ILE A 39 0.37 -10.63 -7.79
C ILE A 39 -0.14 -9.80 -8.97
N ASN A 40 0.36 -8.57 -9.16
CA ASN A 40 0.02 -7.78 -10.35
C ASN A 40 0.49 -8.47 -11.63
N GLY A 41 1.73 -8.99 -11.65
CA GLY A 41 2.22 -9.77 -12.81
C GLY A 41 1.42 -11.03 -13.10
N ILE A 42 0.89 -11.73 -12.08
CA ILE A 42 -0.03 -12.86 -12.28
C ILE A 42 -1.34 -12.39 -12.92
N PHE A 43 -1.89 -11.25 -12.48
CA PHE A 43 -3.14 -10.72 -13.03
C PHE A 43 -2.98 -10.19 -14.46
N GLU A 44 -1.81 -9.64 -14.82
CA GLU A 44 -1.45 -9.31 -16.20
C GLU A 44 -1.42 -10.56 -17.10
N GLN A 45 -0.76 -11.64 -16.63
CA GLN A 45 -0.73 -12.92 -17.35
C GLN A 45 -2.12 -13.55 -17.47
N LEU A 46 -2.93 -13.47 -16.42
CA LEU A 46 -4.31 -13.96 -16.43
C LEU A 46 -5.17 -13.19 -17.45
N ALA A 47 -5.02 -11.85 -17.51
CA ALA A 47 -5.73 -11.04 -18.48
C ALA A 47 -5.34 -11.41 -19.92
N ALA A 48 -4.04 -11.61 -20.19
CA ALA A 48 -3.57 -12.07 -21.49
C ALA A 48 -4.13 -13.44 -21.88
N TYR A 49 -4.14 -14.40 -20.94
CA TYR A 49 -4.71 -15.73 -21.16
C TYR A 49 -6.21 -15.69 -21.45
N ILE A 50 -6.97 -14.88 -20.70
CA ILE A 50 -8.41 -14.70 -20.94
C ILE A 50 -8.66 -14.04 -22.30
N GLN A 51 -7.83 -13.07 -22.68
CA GLN A 51 -7.93 -12.42 -23.99
C GLN A 51 -7.71 -13.42 -25.12
N GLU A 52 -6.65 -14.23 -25.04
CA GLU A 52 -6.37 -15.29 -26.02
C GLU A 52 -7.52 -16.30 -26.09
N SER A 53 -8.01 -16.75 -24.93
CA SER A 53 -9.13 -17.68 -24.83
C SER A 53 -10.42 -17.10 -25.42
N SER A 54 -10.68 -15.80 -25.20
CA SER A 54 -11.84 -15.10 -25.75
C SER A 54 -11.79 -15.05 -27.28
N VAL A 55 -10.61 -14.80 -27.85
CA VAL A 55 -10.42 -14.77 -29.31
C VAL A 55 -10.63 -16.17 -29.89
N PHE A 56 -10.02 -17.18 -29.28
CA PHE A 56 -10.17 -18.59 -29.69
C PHE A 56 -11.64 -19.06 -29.67
N LEU A 57 -12.37 -18.77 -28.59
CA LEU A 57 -13.79 -19.14 -28.48
C LEU A 57 -14.64 -18.39 -29.50
N GLU A 58 -14.36 -17.11 -29.75
CA GLU A 58 -15.09 -16.31 -30.73
C GLU A 58 -14.87 -16.81 -32.17
N GLU A 59 -13.64 -17.17 -32.52
CA GLU A 59 -13.31 -17.76 -33.82
C GLU A 59 -13.96 -19.13 -33.99
N THR A 60 -13.93 -19.97 -32.95
CA THR A 60 -14.55 -21.30 -32.94
C THR A 60 -16.07 -21.21 -33.08
N HIS A 61 -16.72 -20.28 -32.36
CA HIS A 61 -18.17 -20.07 -32.43
C HIS A 61 -18.63 -19.59 -33.82
N LYS A 62 -17.81 -18.77 -34.49
CA LYS A 62 -18.12 -18.24 -35.83
C LYS A 62 -17.80 -19.22 -36.97
N ASN A 63 -17.15 -20.34 -36.69
CA ASN A 63 -16.77 -21.30 -37.71
C ASN A 63 -17.98 -22.14 -38.15
N GLY A 64 -18.52 -21.82 -39.33
CA GLY A 64 -19.66 -22.53 -39.93
C GLY A 64 -19.32 -23.89 -40.55
N GLU A 65 -18.05 -24.29 -40.60
CA GLU A 65 -17.62 -25.61 -41.09
C GLU A 65 -17.63 -26.69 -40.00
N LEU A 66 -17.70 -26.28 -38.73
CA LEU A 66 -17.73 -27.16 -37.57
C LEU A 66 -19.15 -27.24 -37.00
N ASP A 67 -19.52 -28.40 -36.47
CA ASP A 67 -20.69 -28.48 -35.58
C ASP A 67 -20.47 -27.55 -34.36
N PRO A 68 -21.54 -27.00 -33.74
CA PRO A 68 -21.41 -26.10 -32.61
C PRO A 68 -20.71 -26.77 -31.41
N VAL A 69 -19.43 -26.49 -31.22
CA VAL A 69 -18.61 -26.98 -30.10
C VAL A 69 -18.53 -25.99 -28.93
N THR A 70 -19.03 -24.76 -29.11
CA THR A 70 -19.13 -23.72 -28.09
C THR A 70 -20.41 -22.90 -28.30
N THR A 71 -20.89 -22.23 -27.25
CA THR A 71 -22.12 -21.41 -27.30
C THR A 71 -21.82 -19.91 -27.16
N GLU A 72 -22.75 -19.08 -27.62
CA GLU A 72 -22.64 -17.62 -27.50
C GLU A 72 -22.53 -17.17 -26.04
N GLU A 73 -23.19 -17.87 -25.11
CA GLU A 73 -23.11 -17.60 -23.68
C GLU A 73 -21.68 -17.80 -23.15
N GLN A 74 -20.99 -18.86 -23.57
CA GLN A 74 -19.61 -19.12 -23.16
C GLN A 74 -18.65 -18.03 -23.68
N VAL A 75 -18.82 -17.59 -24.93
CA VAL A 75 -18.04 -16.49 -25.51
C VAL A 75 -18.26 -15.20 -24.71
N SER A 76 -19.53 -14.87 -24.43
CA SER A 76 -19.91 -13.69 -23.66
C SER A 76 -19.38 -13.73 -22.22
N GLU A 77 -19.44 -14.90 -21.58
CA GLU A 77 -18.95 -15.09 -20.21
C GLU A 77 -17.44 -14.84 -20.10
N VAL A 78 -16.64 -15.42 -21.00
CA VAL A 78 -15.17 -15.25 -21.01
C VAL A 78 -14.79 -13.81 -21.32
N LYS A 79 -15.50 -13.14 -22.23
CA LYS A 79 -15.35 -11.68 -22.44
C LYS A 79 -15.65 -10.89 -21.16
N GLY A 80 -16.68 -11.29 -20.42
CA GLY A 80 -17.04 -10.70 -19.13
C GLY A 80 -15.95 -10.86 -18.06
N TYR A 81 -15.21 -11.98 -18.06
CA TYR A 81 -14.10 -12.20 -17.12
C TYR A 81 -12.96 -11.21 -17.32
N LEU A 82 -12.67 -10.79 -18.56
CA LEU A 82 -11.63 -9.81 -18.83
C LEU A 82 -11.89 -8.48 -18.11
N SER A 83 -13.14 -8.00 -18.16
CA SER A 83 -13.56 -6.78 -17.45
C SER A 83 -13.40 -6.92 -15.92
N LYS A 84 -13.79 -8.08 -15.37
CA LYS A 84 -13.62 -8.37 -13.93
C LYS A 84 -12.14 -8.38 -13.53
N VAL A 85 -11.28 -9.02 -14.32
CA VAL A 85 -9.82 -9.08 -14.07
C VAL A 85 -9.18 -7.69 -14.18
N SER A 86 -9.60 -6.87 -15.14
CA SER A 86 -9.15 -5.48 -15.24
C SER A 86 -9.50 -4.68 -13.97
N GLY A 87 -10.74 -4.78 -13.50
CA GLY A 87 -11.17 -4.11 -12.27
C GLY A 87 -10.39 -4.58 -11.03
N ILE A 88 -10.11 -5.87 -10.91
CA ILE A 88 -9.27 -6.38 -9.80
C ILE A 88 -7.84 -5.86 -9.92
N SER A 89 -7.27 -5.83 -11.12
CA SER A 89 -5.90 -5.34 -11.36
C SER A 89 -5.75 -3.89 -10.93
N GLU A 90 -6.72 -3.03 -11.25
CA GLU A 90 -6.74 -1.65 -10.79
C GLU A 90 -6.78 -1.51 -9.26
N VAL A 91 -7.50 -2.39 -8.57
CA VAL A 91 -7.56 -2.41 -7.10
C VAL A 91 -6.23 -2.90 -6.52
N LEU A 92 -5.63 -3.94 -7.09
CA LEU A 92 -4.33 -4.48 -6.65
C LEU A 92 -3.18 -3.49 -6.85
N ALA A 93 -3.17 -2.73 -7.94
CA ALA A 93 -2.15 -1.73 -8.24
C ALA A 93 -2.12 -0.61 -7.19
N ARG A 94 -3.29 -0.22 -6.65
CA ARG A 94 -3.43 0.87 -5.67
C ARG A 94 -3.20 0.45 -4.21
N ARG A 95 -3.02 -0.85 -3.93
CA ARG A 95 -2.81 -1.34 -2.56
C ARG A 95 -1.49 -0.83 -1.97
N HIS A 96 -1.57 -0.42 -0.71
CA HIS A 96 -0.45 0.05 0.09
C HIS A 96 -0.64 -0.37 1.55
N MET A 97 0.44 -0.37 2.33
CA MET A 97 0.38 -0.52 3.78
C MET A 97 -0.02 0.83 4.40
N LYS A 98 -0.79 0.80 5.49
CA LYS A 98 -1.20 2.00 6.21
C LYS A 98 -0.90 1.85 7.70
N VAL A 99 -0.26 2.86 8.29
CA VAL A 99 -0.05 2.99 9.73
C VAL A 99 -0.68 4.29 10.19
N ALA A 100 -1.52 4.23 11.22
CA ALA A 100 -2.19 5.39 11.79
C ALA A 100 -1.73 5.61 13.24
N PHE A 101 -1.44 6.86 13.58
CA PHE A 101 -0.94 7.28 14.89
C PHE A 101 -2.05 7.95 15.68
N PHE A 102 -2.28 7.49 16.90
CA PHE A 102 -3.31 8.05 17.78
C PHE A 102 -2.73 8.40 19.13
N GLY A 103 -3.29 9.43 19.76
CA GLY A 103 -2.82 9.93 21.05
C GLY A 103 -3.27 11.36 21.32
N ARG A 104 -3.21 11.75 22.60
CA ARG A 104 -3.56 13.09 23.05
C ARG A 104 -2.73 14.15 22.32
N THR A 105 -3.27 15.36 22.25
CA THR A 105 -2.56 16.53 21.73
C THR A 105 -1.20 16.67 22.41
N SER A 106 -0.17 16.96 21.62
CA SER A 106 1.22 17.11 22.07
C SER A 106 1.94 15.84 22.53
N ASN A 107 1.37 14.64 22.36
CA ASN A 107 2.09 13.37 22.60
C ASN A 107 3.21 13.08 21.57
N GLY A 108 3.43 13.96 20.58
CA GLY A 108 4.52 13.84 19.62
C GLY A 108 4.24 12.94 18.40
N LYS A 109 2.98 12.72 18.03
CA LYS A 109 2.59 11.90 16.87
C LYS A 109 3.27 12.35 15.56
N SER A 110 3.11 13.61 15.19
CA SER A 110 3.76 14.21 14.01
C SER A 110 5.30 14.18 14.11
N THR A 111 5.85 14.29 15.32
CA THR A 111 7.29 14.16 15.58
C THR A 111 7.77 12.73 15.30
N VAL A 112 7.01 11.70 15.69
CA VAL A 112 7.32 10.30 15.37
C VAL A 112 7.28 10.06 13.87
N ILE A 113 6.27 10.57 13.17
CA ILE A 113 6.17 10.46 11.71
C ILE A 113 7.38 11.14 11.03
N ASN A 114 7.71 12.37 11.41
CA ASN A 114 8.88 13.08 10.89
C ASN A 114 10.19 12.31 11.15
N ALA A 115 10.34 11.74 12.34
CA ALA A 115 11.50 10.91 12.67
C ALA A 115 11.58 9.65 11.80
N MET A 116 10.45 8.97 11.54
CA MET A 116 10.40 7.83 10.63
C MET A 116 10.71 8.22 9.17
N LEU A 117 10.33 9.43 8.77
CA LEU A 117 10.55 9.96 7.41
C LEU A 117 11.92 10.63 7.22
N TRP A 118 12.68 10.84 8.30
CA TRP A 118 14.01 11.47 8.31
C TRP A 118 14.02 12.93 7.83
N ASP A 119 12.86 13.58 7.83
CA ASP A 119 12.70 14.97 7.46
C ASP A 119 11.51 15.58 8.21
N LYS A 120 11.48 16.91 8.30
CA LYS A 120 10.29 17.63 8.76
C LYS A 120 9.31 17.66 7.60
N VAL A 121 8.38 16.71 7.59
CA VAL A 121 7.31 16.60 6.59
C VAL A 121 6.01 17.22 7.12
N LEU A 122 5.66 16.87 8.36
CA LEU A 122 4.48 17.38 9.05
C LEU A 122 4.84 18.54 9.99
N PRO A 123 3.92 19.49 10.23
CA PRO A 123 4.11 20.54 11.24
C PRO A 123 4.21 19.92 12.63
N SER A 124 5.38 20.04 13.26
CA SER A 124 5.63 19.53 14.62
C SER A 124 6.38 20.59 15.42
N GLY A 125 5.67 21.32 16.29
CA GLY A 125 6.23 22.40 17.12
C GLY A 125 5.22 22.94 18.14
N ILE A 126 5.68 23.78 19.07
CA ILE A 126 4.82 24.37 20.12
C ILE A 126 3.73 25.22 19.45
N GLY A 127 2.46 24.98 19.79
CA GLY A 127 1.32 25.72 19.23
C GLY A 127 0.80 25.19 17.89
N HIS A 128 1.45 24.19 17.29
CA HIS A 128 0.90 23.50 16.12
C HIS A 128 0.00 22.35 16.57
N THR A 129 -1.32 22.55 16.43
CA THR A 129 -2.31 21.48 16.62
C THR A 129 -2.94 21.15 15.27
N THR A 130 -2.81 19.90 14.83
CA THR A 130 -3.53 19.39 13.66
C THR A 130 -5.00 19.20 14.03
N ASN A 131 -5.90 19.95 13.40
CA ASN A 131 -7.34 19.80 13.60
C ASN A 131 -7.92 18.67 12.76
N CYS A 132 -7.29 18.35 11.62
CA CYS A 132 -7.73 17.35 10.65
C CYS A 132 -6.72 16.19 10.54
N PHE A 133 -7.10 15.12 9.84
CA PHE A 133 -6.21 14.00 9.55
C PHE A 133 -5.19 14.39 8.49
N LEU A 134 -3.91 14.13 8.77
CA LEU A 134 -2.84 14.31 7.78
C LEU A 134 -2.36 12.94 7.30
N ARG A 135 -2.48 12.70 6.00
CA ARG A 135 -2.01 11.47 5.35
C ARG A 135 -0.74 11.76 4.58
N VAL A 136 0.36 11.13 4.94
CA VAL A 136 1.61 11.20 4.16
C VAL A 136 1.71 9.98 3.24
N GLU A 137 1.84 10.24 1.94
CA GLU A 137 2.00 9.23 0.90
C GLU A 137 3.14 9.60 -0.05
N GLY A 138 3.79 8.58 -0.61
CA GLY A 138 4.81 8.71 -1.63
C GLY A 138 4.30 9.25 -2.97
N THR A 139 5.11 10.06 -3.64
CA THR A 139 4.90 10.43 -5.04
C THR A 139 6.16 10.20 -5.87
N ASP A 140 6.00 9.83 -7.13
CA ASP A 140 7.11 9.71 -8.08
C ASP A 140 7.59 11.07 -8.62
N GLY A 141 6.86 12.14 -8.32
CA GLY A 141 7.28 13.51 -8.59
C GLY A 141 8.48 13.95 -7.73
N GLN A 142 9.18 14.98 -8.19
CA GLN A 142 10.33 15.56 -7.46
C GLN A 142 9.91 16.51 -6.34
N ASP A 143 8.75 17.13 -6.48
CA ASP A 143 8.26 18.17 -5.57
C ASP A 143 7.12 17.66 -4.70
N ALA A 144 7.07 18.15 -3.46
CA ALA A 144 5.98 17.87 -2.54
C ALA A 144 4.75 18.77 -2.84
N PHE A 145 3.56 18.20 -2.64
CA PHE A 145 2.31 18.91 -2.83
C PHE A 145 1.20 18.36 -1.92
N LEU A 146 0.12 19.12 -1.79
CA LEU A 146 -1.07 18.74 -1.02
C LEU A 146 -2.23 18.43 -1.94
N LEU A 147 -3.06 17.51 -1.48
CA LEU A 147 -4.40 17.23 -1.98
C LEU A 147 -5.37 17.30 -0.82
N THR A 148 -6.44 18.08 -0.97
CA THR A 148 -7.56 18.11 -0.03
C THR A 148 -8.63 17.14 -0.47
N GLU A 149 -9.34 16.53 0.47
CA GLU A 149 -10.46 15.65 0.16
C GLU A 149 -11.48 16.32 -0.78
N GLY A 150 -11.88 15.61 -1.83
CA GLY A 150 -12.83 16.13 -2.83
C GLY A 150 -12.24 17.08 -3.88
N SER A 151 -10.94 17.39 -3.84
CA SER A 151 -10.26 18.19 -4.88
C SER A 151 -9.04 17.46 -5.44
N GLU A 152 -8.88 17.52 -6.76
CA GLU A 152 -7.66 17.07 -7.46
C GLU A 152 -6.60 18.17 -7.60
N GLU A 153 -6.87 19.37 -7.06
CA GLU A 153 -5.96 20.51 -7.12
C GLU A 153 -4.70 20.27 -6.30
N LYS A 154 -3.55 20.29 -6.98
CA LYS A 154 -2.23 20.14 -6.36
C LYS A 154 -1.73 21.47 -5.81
N LYS A 155 -1.78 21.65 -4.50
CA LYS A 155 -1.20 22.84 -3.84
C LYS A 155 0.28 22.58 -3.53
N SER A 156 1.20 23.30 -4.16
CA SER A 156 2.65 23.11 -3.97
C SER A 156 3.07 23.43 -2.53
N VAL A 157 3.93 22.60 -1.94
CA VAL A 157 4.51 22.83 -0.61
C VAL A 157 6.02 22.83 -0.74
N LYS A 158 6.63 24.00 -0.56
CA LYS A 158 8.09 24.13 -0.52
C LYS A 158 8.64 23.99 0.89
N THR A 159 7.85 24.33 1.91
CA THR A 159 8.26 24.26 3.32
C THR A 159 7.11 23.81 4.24
N VAL A 160 7.45 23.19 5.37
CA VAL A 160 6.47 22.81 6.41
C VAL A 160 5.68 23.99 6.95
N ASN A 161 6.28 25.19 6.96
CA ASN A 161 5.58 26.40 7.40
C ASN A 161 4.44 26.75 6.44
N GLN A 162 4.63 26.58 5.13
CA GLN A 162 3.55 26.76 4.15
C GLN A 162 2.45 25.74 4.36
N LEU A 163 2.79 24.49 4.70
CA LEU A 163 1.80 23.47 5.07
C LEU A 163 1.00 23.88 6.32
N ALA A 164 1.68 24.29 7.39
CA ALA A 164 1.02 24.74 8.61
C ALA A 164 0.09 25.93 8.37
N HIS A 165 0.53 26.90 7.56
CA HIS A 165 -0.31 28.04 7.18
C HIS A 165 -1.49 27.63 6.29
N ALA A 166 -1.28 26.77 5.30
CA ALA A 166 -2.35 26.28 4.42
C ALA A 166 -3.44 25.54 5.22
N LEU A 167 -3.04 24.72 6.19
CA LEU A 167 -3.97 24.01 7.08
C LEU A 167 -4.75 24.95 8.01
N HIS A 168 -4.18 26.10 8.36
CA HIS A 168 -4.81 27.09 9.24
C HIS A 168 -5.72 28.06 8.49
N GLN A 169 -5.38 28.41 7.25
CA GLN A 169 -6.13 29.36 6.43
C GLN A 169 -7.35 28.75 5.73
N ASP A 170 -7.40 27.43 5.60
CA ASP A 170 -8.51 26.75 4.94
C ASP A 170 -9.66 26.54 5.94
N GLU A 171 -10.57 27.52 6.01
CA GLU A 171 -11.74 27.51 6.90
C GLU A 171 -12.69 26.32 6.65
N LEU A 172 -12.56 25.65 5.49
CA LEU A 172 -13.35 24.46 5.13
C LEU A 172 -12.78 23.17 5.75
N LEU A 173 -11.56 23.18 6.29
CA LEU A 173 -10.95 22.03 6.95
C LEU A 173 -11.57 21.80 8.34
N THR A 174 -12.57 20.93 8.38
CA THR A 174 -13.19 20.46 9.63
C THR A 174 -12.36 19.39 10.31
N ALA A 175 -12.72 19.05 11.56
CA ALA A 175 -12.01 18.02 12.33
C ALA A 175 -12.06 16.60 11.71
N GLY A 176 -13.02 16.35 10.82
CA GLY A 176 -13.12 15.11 10.06
C GLY A 176 -12.42 15.12 8.70
N GLY A 177 -11.88 16.28 8.28
CA GLY A 177 -11.27 16.41 6.96
C GLY A 177 -9.98 15.61 6.82
N LEU A 178 -9.66 15.26 5.57
CA LEU A 178 -8.40 14.61 5.19
C LEU A 178 -7.57 15.52 4.29
N VAL A 179 -6.31 15.74 4.66
CA VAL A 179 -5.31 16.36 3.80
C VAL A 179 -4.20 15.35 3.50
N SER A 180 -3.98 15.07 2.22
CA SER A 180 -2.88 14.21 1.77
C SER A 180 -1.65 15.04 1.43
N VAL A 181 -0.56 14.78 2.13
CA VAL A 181 0.79 15.29 1.87
C VAL A 181 1.51 14.29 0.97
N MET A 182 1.64 14.65 -0.30
CA MET A 182 2.35 13.85 -1.30
C MET A 182 3.82 14.20 -1.24
N TRP A 183 4.67 13.26 -0.81
CA TRP A 183 6.08 13.49 -0.55
C TRP A 183 6.98 12.64 -1.46
N PRO A 184 8.08 13.19 -2.03
CA PRO A 184 8.88 12.47 -3.02
C PRO A 184 9.44 11.14 -2.51
N ASN A 185 9.20 10.06 -3.28
CA ASN A 185 9.71 8.71 -3.02
C ASN A 185 11.25 8.66 -2.97
N SER A 186 11.92 9.59 -3.65
CA SER A 186 13.38 9.71 -3.63
C SER A 186 13.95 10.10 -2.26
N LYS A 187 13.13 10.72 -1.39
CA LYS A 187 13.57 11.22 -0.07
C LYS A 187 13.38 10.22 1.06
N CYS A 188 12.44 9.28 0.94
CA CYS A 188 12.13 8.34 2.02
C CYS A 188 11.86 6.91 1.51
N PRO A 189 12.67 5.92 1.92
CA PRO A 189 12.45 4.51 1.57
C PRO A 189 11.11 3.95 2.04
N LEU A 190 10.56 4.44 3.16
CA LEU A 190 9.27 3.96 3.66
C LEU A 190 8.14 4.26 2.66
N LEU A 191 8.10 5.50 2.16
CA LEU A 191 7.09 5.94 1.19
C LEU A 191 7.26 5.22 -0.15
N LYS A 192 8.52 5.06 -0.59
CA LYS A 192 8.86 4.30 -1.79
C LYS A 192 8.41 2.83 -1.72
N ASP A 193 8.38 2.25 -0.52
CA ASP A 193 7.99 0.87 -0.28
C ASP A 193 6.49 0.73 0.08
N ASP A 194 5.64 1.59 -0.49
CA ASP A 194 4.18 1.57 -0.36
C ASP A 194 3.67 1.71 1.10
N LEU A 195 4.38 2.46 1.96
CA LEU A 195 3.87 2.81 3.29
C LEU A 195 3.19 4.19 3.27
N VAL A 196 1.95 4.23 3.74
CA VAL A 196 1.21 5.46 4.03
C VAL A 196 1.15 5.65 5.55
N LEU A 197 1.49 6.85 6.01
CA LEU A 197 1.42 7.23 7.43
C LEU A 197 0.28 8.22 7.65
N MET A 198 -0.47 8.07 8.74
CA MET A 198 -1.62 8.91 9.06
C MET A 198 -1.46 9.47 10.48
N ASP A 199 -1.43 10.79 10.59
CA ASP A 199 -1.40 11.54 11.86
C ASP A 199 -2.81 11.90 12.34
#